data_AF-A0A2X4V607-F1
#
_entry.id   AF-A0A2X4V607-F1
#
_cell.length_a   1.000
_cell.length_b   1.000
_cell.length_c   1.000
_cell.angle_alpha   90.00
_cell.angle_beta   90.00
_cell.angle_gamma   90.00
#
_symmetry.space_group_name_H-M   'P 1'
#
loop_
_entity.id
_entity.type
_entity.pdbx_description
1 polymer ?
#
loop_
_entity_poly.entity_id
_entity_poly.type
_entity_poly.pdbx_seq_one_letter_code
_entity_poly.pdbx_strand_id
1 'polypeptide(L)'
;MMWGGDGRPHSWSSFWDGVTGNDNTGDAKNDPGNQLGGFDFKLKLQPLIGIPASFYGQITGEDEAGMLPSHNAYLLGLEGHPEWGPTTINWHIEGTDTRSNGNADNVMYRHYIYKGGYYQQGYPLGHAMGGDGQMLSGRVELVLDDSQRWSTRLVYAKVNPNNQTVNQAFPKSDTLKGIQLGWGYTLDSQVKFDTSLWYTDNNASTADDVGAGISFEVPINL
;
A
#
# COMPACT_ATOMS: atom_id res chain seq x y z
N MET A 1 1.05 14.19 8.16
CA MET A 1 2.11 15.12 8.59
C MET A 1 3.13 14.40 9.46
N MET A 2 4.42 14.46 9.10
CA MET A 2 5.55 14.15 9.98
C MET A 2 5.98 15.43 10.70
N TRP A 3 6.08 15.42 12.02
CA TRP A 3 6.28 16.63 12.83
C TRP A 3 7.10 16.34 14.09
N GLY A 4 7.88 17.33 14.56
CA GLY A 4 8.72 17.22 15.75
C GLY A 4 10.04 16.47 15.53
N GLY A 5 10.65 16.00 16.62
CA GLY A 5 11.97 15.35 16.63
C GLY A 5 13.06 16.19 17.29
N ASP A 6 14.25 15.61 17.46
CA ASP A 6 15.39 16.30 18.07
C ASP A 6 15.81 17.51 17.22
N GLY A 7 15.99 18.66 17.87
CA GLY A 7 16.28 19.93 17.19
C GLY A 7 15.14 20.52 16.35
N ARG A 8 13.89 20.05 16.51
CA ARG A 8 12.72 20.50 15.72
C ARG A 8 11.66 21.21 16.58
N PRO A 9 10.87 22.13 16.00
CA PRO A 9 9.70 22.71 16.66
C PRO A 9 8.74 21.62 17.15
N HIS A 10 8.31 21.71 18.41
CA HIS A 10 7.42 20.74 19.06
C HIS A 10 6.32 21.41 19.90
N SER A 11 5.99 22.68 19.62
CA SER A 11 4.95 23.42 20.32
C SER A 11 3.58 23.25 19.68
N TRP A 12 2.50 23.43 20.44
CA TRP A 12 1.13 23.42 19.91
C TRP A 12 0.92 24.38 18.73
N SER A 13 1.57 25.55 18.77
CA SER A 13 1.56 26.50 17.65
C SER A 13 2.17 25.88 16.40
N SER A 14 3.39 25.34 16.49
CA SER A 14 4.07 24.73 15.34
C SER A 14 3.35 23.48 14.80
N PHE A 15 2.62 22.77 15.66
CA PHE A 15 1.75 21.68 15.22
C PHE A 15 0.58 22.21 14.40
N TRP A 16 -0.10 23.26 14.88
CA TRP A 16 -1.23 23.85 14.19
C TRP A 16 -0.83 24.47 12.84
N ASP A 17 0.32 25.16 12.79
CA ASP A 17 0.86 25.73 11.56
C ASP A 17 1.07 24.65 10.49
N GLY A 18 1.63 23.49 10.88
CA GLY A 18 1.81 22.34 9.99
C GLY A 18 0.53 21.57 9.68
N VAL A 19 -0.53 21.64 10.49
CA VAL A 19 -1.83 21.04 10.15
C VAL A 19 -2.60 21.89 9.14
N THR A 20 -2.44 23.21 9.20
CA THR A 20 -3.19 24.15 8.34
C THR A 20 -2.52 24.51 7.02
N GLY A 21 -1.38 23.88 6.67
CA GLY A 21 -0.70 24.14 5.39
C GLY A 21 0.08 25.46 5.33
N ASN A 22 0.40 26.07 6.49
CA ASN A 22 1.24 27.27 6.57
C ASN A 22 2.74 26.91 6.64
N ASP A 23 3.16 25.85 5.97
CA ASP A 23 4.46 25.19 6.16
C ASP A 23 5.45 25.39 5.01
N ASN A 24 5.01 25.89 3.85
CA ASN A 24 5.87 26.24 2.71
C ASN A 24 6.62 27.59 2.87
N THR A 25 7.28 27.81 4.00
CA THR A 25 8.00 29.07 4.29
C THR A 25 9.33 29.21 3.53
N GLY A 26 9.83 28.13 2.92
CA GLY A 26 11.11 28.11 2.20
C GLY A 26 12.36 28.16 3.10
N ASP A 27 12.18 28.18 4.43
CA ASP A 27 13.25 28.09 5.42
C ASP A 27 13.16 26.75 6.17
N ALA A 28 14.16 25.88 5.96
CA ALA A 28 14.27 24.57 6.59
C ALA A 28 14.18 24.61 8.13
N LYS A 29 14.49 25.75 8.76
CA LYS A 29 14.38 25.94 10.21
C LYS A 29 12.95 26.19 10.69
N ASN A 30 12.09 26.72 9.82
CA ASN A 30 10.73 27.15 10.15
C ASN A 30 9.65 26.30 9.49
N ASP A 31 10.00 25.47 8.51
CA ASP A 31 9.08 24.48 7.95
C ASP A 31 8.72 23.44 9.04
N PRO A 32 7.47 23.39 9.54
CA PRO A 32 7.06 22.57 10.67
C PRO A 32 7.03 21.06 10.36
N GLY A 33 6.92 20.63 9.09
CA GLY A 33 6.57 19.24 8.82
C GLY A 33 6.91 18.69 7.44
N ASN A 34 6.50 17.45 7.21
CA ASN A 34 6.33 16.87 5.89
C ASN A 34 4.87 16.43 5.77
N GLN A 35 4.14 16.92 4.78
CA GLN A 35 2.73 16.56 4.60
C GLN A 35 2.55 15.50 3.53
N LEU A 36 1.54 14.66 3.71
CA LEU A 36 0.96 13.88 2.63
C LEU A 36 -0.55 14.11 2.70
N GLY A 37 -1.14 14.47 1.57
CA GLY A 37 -2.56 14.77 1.43
C GLY A 37 -3.14 14.07 0.22
N GLY A 38 -4.42 13.72 0.26
CA GLY A 38 -5.01 12.94 -0.82
C GLY A 38 -6.51 12.80 -0.77
N PHE A 39 -7.05 12.20 -1.82
CA PHE A 39 -8.46 11.84 -1.95
C PHE A 39 -8.58 10.39 -2.39
N ASP A 40 -9.57 9.69 -1.86
CA ASP A 40 -9.96 8.37 -2.32
C ASP A 40 -11.46 8.34 -2.66
N PHE A 41 -11.83 7.39 -3.52
CA PHE A 41 -13.22 7.16 -3.87
C PHE A 41 -13.47 5.68 -4.13
N LYS A 42 -14.74 5.28 -3.98
CA LYS A 42 -15.23 3.95 -4.32
C LYS A 42 -16.65 4.03 -4.86
N LEU A 43 -16.83 3.63 -6.11
CA LEU A 43 -18.10 3.59 -6.82
C LEU A 43 -18.62 2.15 -6.85
N LYS A 44 -19.71 1.90 -6.12
CA LYS A 44 -20.41 0.61 -6.13
C LYS A 44 -21.32 0.51 -7.36
N LEU A 45 -21.15 -0.52 -8.17
CA LEU A 45 -21.94 -0.72 -9.39
C LEU A 45 -23.27 -1.44 -9.13
N GLN A 46 -23.40 -2.17 -8.01
CA GLN A 46 -24.60 -2.95 -7.70
C GLN A 46 -25.87 -2.08 -7.65
N PRO A 47 -25.90 -0.92 -6.97
CA PRO A 47 -27.11 -0.10 -6.91
C PRO A 47 -27.39 0.64 -8.23
N LEU A 48 -26.40 0.74 -9.13
CA LEU A 48 -26.49 1.52 -10.36
C LEU A 48 -26.93 0.67 -11.56
N ILE A 49 -26.31 -0.51 -11.71
CA ILE A 49 -26.46 -1.38 -12.88
C ILE A 49 -26.58 -2.87 -12.50
N GLY A 50 -26.75 -3.20 -11.21
CA GLY A 50 -26.98 -4.57 -10.76
C GLY A 50 -25.75 -5.49 -10.76
N ILE A 51 -24.55 -4.97 -11.02
CA ILE A 51 -23.31 -5.76 -11.05
C ILE A 51 -22.66 -5.74 -9.65
N PRO A 52 -22.35 -6.88 -9.03
CA PRO A 52 -21.70 -6.96 -7.71
C PRO A 52 -20.20 -6.64 -7.79
N ALA A 53 -19.88 -5.44 -8.26
CA ALA A 53 -18.52 -4.94 -8.44
C ALA A 53 -18.40 -3.47 -8.00
N SER A 54 -17.18 -3.05 -7.69
CA SER A 54 -16.86 -1.66 -7.35
C SER A 54 -15.60 -1.22 -8.10
N PHE A 55 -15.63 0.01 -8.60
CA PHE A 55 -14.42 0.69 -9.08
C PHE A 55 -13.93 1.65 -7.98
N TYR A 56 -12.63 1.66 -7.70
CA TYR A 56 -12.07 2.48 -6.65
C TYR A 56 -10.74 3.11 -7.07
N GLY A 57 -10.37 4.18 -6.40
CA GLY A 57 -9.10 4.84 -6.66
C GLY A 57 -8.68 5.75 -5.53
N GLN A 58 -7.40 6.09 -5.54
CA GLN A 58 -6.77 6.98 -4.59
C GLN A 58 -5.73 7.84 -5.30
N ILE A 59 -5.67 9.11 -4.91
CA ILE A 59 -4.64 10.07 -5.30
C ILE A 59 -4.01 10.59 -4.01
N THR A 60 -2.69 10.58 -3.93
CA THR A 60 -1.97 11.09 -2.75
C THR A 60 -0.77 11.88 -3.22
N GLY A 61 -0.64 13.13 -2.77
CA GLY A 61 0.47 14.02 -3.08
C GLY A 61 1.33 14.32 -1.85
N GLU A 62 2.61 14.61 -2.12
CA GLU A 62 3.59 15.06 -1.11
C GLU A 62 3.46 16.55 -0.80
N ASP A 63 2.91 17.35 -1.72
CA ASP A 63 2.80 18.79 -1.56
C ASP A 63 1.35 19.26 -1.77
N GLU A 64 1.00 20.40 -1.19
CA GLU A 64 -0.28 21.06 -1.43
C GLU A 64 -0.12 22.20 -2.45
N ALA A 65 -0.93 22.19 -3.51
CA ALA A 65 -1.04 23.25 -4.51
C ALA A 65 -2.48 23.79 -4.54
N GLY A 66 -2.76 24.78 -3.70
CA GLY A 66 -4.06 25.46 -3.67
C GLY A 66 -5.21 24.53 -3.27
N MET A 67 -5.10 23.89 -2.10
CA MET A 67 -6.06 22.90 -1.56
C MET A 67 -6.14 21.55 -2.29
N LEU A 68 -5.37 21.37 -3.37
CA LEU A 68 -5.28 20.10 -4.09
C LEU A 68 -3.90 19.48 -3.91
N PRO A 69 -3.80 18.13 -3.84
CA PRO A 69 -2.53 17.46 -3.75
C PRO A 69 -1.74 17.61 -5.06
N SER A 70 -0.43 17.77 -4.93
CA SER A 70 0.55 17.86 -6.00
C SER A 70 1.71 16.90 -5.75
N HIS A 71 2.49 16.62 -6.81
CA HIS A 71 3.44 15.50 -6.83
C HIS A 71 2.73 14.18 -6.49
N ASN A 72 1.76 13.79 -7.33
CA ASN A 72 0.78 12.79 -6.98
C ASN A 72 1.24 11.36 -7.32
N ALA A 73 1.05 10.44 -6.37
CA ALA A 73 0.93 9.01 -6.61
C ALA A 73 -0.53 8.62 -6.86
N TYR A 74 -0.72 7.54 -7.61
CA TYR A 74 -2.04 7.08 -8.08
C TYR A 74 -2.24 5.59 -7.79
N LEU A 75 -3.47 5.25 -7.40
CA LEU A 75 -3.94 3.88 -7.31
C LEU A 75 -5.33 3.80 -7.94
N LEU A 76 -5.55 2.79 -8.78
CA LEU A 76 -6.86 2.50 -9.37
C LEU A 76 -7.10 1.00 -9.38
N GLY A 77 -8.30 0.59 -9.00
CA GLY A 77 -8.66 -0.81 -8.93
C GLY A 77 -10.14 -1.09 -9.24
N LEU A 78 -10.38 -2.34 -9.58
CA LEU A 78 -11.70 -2.91 -9.78
C LEU A 78 -11.78 -4.16 -8.91
N GLU A 79 -12.85 -4.28 -8.13
CA GLU A 79 -13.14 -5.44 -7.31
C GLU A 79 -14.55 -5.98 -7.59
N GLY A 80 -14.77 -7.24 -7.27
CA GLY A 80 -16.08 -7.86 -7.34
C GLY A 80 -16.27 -8.99 -6.35
N HIS A 81 -17.54 -9.21 -6.02
CA HIS A 81 -17.98 -10.18 -5.02
C HIS A 81 -19.19 -10.99 -5.52
N PRO A 82 -19.16 -11.62 -6.71
CA PRO A 82 -20.26 -12.45 -7.15
C PRO A 82 -20.39 -13.73 -6.32
N GLU A 83 -21.61 -14.23 -6.23
CA GLU A 83 -21.94 -15.52 -5.61
C GLU A 83 -22.18 -16.57 -6.71
N TRP A 84 -21.66 -17.78 -6.50
CA TRP A 84 -21.94 -18.94 -7.33
C TRP A 84 -22.41 -20.10 -6.44
N GLY A 85 -23.73 -20.27 -6.38
CA GLY A 85 -24.34 -21.23 -5.46
C GLY A 85 -24.03 -20.84 -4.01
N PRO A 86 -23.48 -21.75 -3.19
CA PRO A 86 -23.12 -21.42 -1.81
C PRO A 86 -21.71 -20.80 -1.68
N THR A 87 -20.98 -20.64 -2.79
CA THR A 87 -19.62 -20.09 -2.83
C THR A 87 -19.63 -18.59 -3.10
N THR A 88 -18.87 -17.81 -2.33
CA THR A 88 -18.59 -16.40 -2.62
C THR A 88 -17.24 -16.28 -3.34
N ILE A 89 -17.19 -15.53 -4.43
CA ILE A 89 -15.96 -15.27 -5.18
C ILE A 89 -15.57 -13.81 -4.92
N ASN A 90 -14.45 -13.59 -4.23
CA ASN A 90 -13.86 -12.27 -4.06
C ASN A 90 -12.74 -12.10 -5.07
N TRP A 91 -12.73 -11.00 -5.82
CA TRP A 91 -11.61 -10.70 -6.71
C TRP A 91 -11.31 -9.22 -6.78
N HIS A 92 -10.07 -8.88 -7.09
CA HIS A 92 -9.68 -7.53 -7.46
C HIS A 92 -8.54 -7.53 -8.47
N ILE A 93 -8.44 -6.45 -9.23
CA ILE A 93 -7.29 -6.08 -10.05
C ILE A 93 -6.97 -4.62 -9.71
N GLU A 94 -5.71 -4.34 -9.42
CA GLU A 94 -5.25 -3.05 -8.92
C GLU A 94 -3.94 -2.65 -9.60
N GLY A 95 -3.92 -1.42 -10.11
CA GLY A 95 -2.74 -0.75 -10.64
C GLY A 95 -2.34 0.41 -9.73
N THR A 96 -1.06 0.47 -9.38
CA THR A 96 -0.49 1.51 -8.49
C THR A 96 0.77 2.09 -9.11
N ASP A 97 0.91 3.41 -9.07
CA ASP A 97 2.12 4.14 -9.45
C ASP A 97 2.48 5.11 -8.32
N THR A 98 3.59 4.83 -7.62
CA THR A 98 4.12 5.66 -6.54
C THR A 98 5.28 6.55 -7.00
N ARG A 99 5.39 6.81 -8.31
CA ARG A 99 6.21 7.92 -8.84
C ARG A 99 5.40 9.19 -8.83
N SER A 100 6.04 10.33 -8.59
CA SER A 100 5.37 11.62 -8.62
C SER A 100 4.85 11.92 -10.02
N ASN A 101 3.55 12.20 -10.12
CA ASN A 101 2.81 12.44 -11.35
C ASN A 101 3.00 11.33 -12.41
N GLY A 102 3.33 10.11 -11.97
CA GLY A 102 3.57 8.96 -12.84
C GLY A 102 4.82 9.06 -13.73
N ASN A 103 5.76 9.97 -13.46
CA ASN A 103 6.97 10.11 -14.27
C ASN A 103 8.23 10.53 -13.51
N ALA A 104 8.10 11.23 -12.40
CA ALA A 104 9.22 11.77 -11.65
C ALA A 104 9.53 10.87 -10.47
N ASP A 105 10.77 10.40 -10.42
CA ASP A 105 11.27 9.64 -9.30
C ASP A 105 11.87 10.58 -8.23
N ASN A 106 12.22 10.03 -7.07
CA ASN A 106 12.92 10.72 -5.99
C ASN A 106 12.12 11.85 -5.34
N VAL A 107 10.79 11.77 -5.42
CA VAL A 107 9.87 12.73 -4.80
C VAL A 107 9.01 12.04 -3.73
N MET A 108 8.21 11.04 -4.12
CA MET A 108 7.32 10.33 -3.21
C MET A 108 8.09 9.68 -2.05
N TYR A 109 7.58 9.86 -0.84
CA TYR A 109 8.11 9.39 0.45
C TYR A 109 9.52 9.91 0.79
N ARG A 110 9.98 10.98 0.14
CA ARG A 110 11.26 11.63 0.45
C ARG A 110 11.01 12.99 1.06
N HIS A 111 11.86 13.35 2.01
CA HIS A 111 11.84 14.67 2.59
C HIS A 111 13.25 15.17 2.87
N TYR A 112 13.49 16.46 2.68
CA TYR A 112 14.81 17.07 2.84
C TYR A 112 15.19 17.27 4.32
N ILE A 113 14.19 17.45 5.20
CA ILE A 113 14.37 17.53 6.66
C ILE A 113 14.36 16.13 7.29
N TYR A 114 13.30 15.36 7.03
CA TYR A 114 13.15 14.02 7.57
C TYR A 114 13.82 13.04 6.61
N LYS A 115 15.15 12.96 6.70
CA LYS A 115 15.99 12.19 5.75
C LYS A 115 15.74 10.68 5.78
N GLY A 116 15.06 10.17 6.81
CA GLY A 116 14.53 8.80 6.82
C GLY A 116 13.38 8.58 5.83
N GLY A 117 12.82 9.64 5.26
CA GLY A 117 11.64 9.61 4.41
C GLY A 117 10.38 9.20 5.17
N TYR A 118 9.31 8.92 4.43
CA TYR A 118 8.06 8.37 4.98
C TYR A 118 8.19 6.86 5.26
N TYR A 119 9.24 6.49 5.99
CA TYR A 119 9.61 5.12 6.34
C TYR A 119 9.89 5.03 7.85
N GLN A 120 9.46 3.93 8.46
CA GLN A 120 9.82 3.57 9.83
C GLN A 120 10.70 2.33 9.79
N GLN A 121 11.90 2.43 10.36
CA GLN A 121 12.88 1.32 10.37
C GLN A 121 13.18 0.77 8.96
N GLY A 122 13.13 1.64 7.94
CA GLY A 122 13.35 1.26 6.55
C GLY A 122 12.14 0.66 5.83
N TYR A 123 11.01 0.46 6.51
CA TYR A 123 9.77 -0.01 5.90
C TYR A 123 8.82 1.17 5.63
N PRO A 124 8.18 1.23 4.45
CA PRO A 124 7.34 2.35 4.08
C PRO A 124 6.11 2.42 4.98
N LEU A 125 5.74 3.64 5.39
CA LEU A 125 4.49 3.91 6.11
C LEU A 125 3.28 4.08 5.15
N GLY A 126 3.56 4.24 3.85
CA GLY A 126 2.56 4.31 2.78
C GLY A 126 2.40 2.98 2.04
N HIS A 127 2.46 3.02 0.72
CA HIS A 127 2.34 1.82 -0.10
C HIS A 127 3.52 0.85 0.12
N ALA A 128 3.25 -0.45 0.11
CA ALA A 128 4.22 -1.50 0.44
C ALA A 128 5.50 -1.50 -0.44
N MET A 129 5.41 -1.01 -1.66
CA MET A 129 6.57 -0.85 -2.56
C MET A 129 7.57 0.21 -2.09
N GLY A 130 7.14 1.17 -1.28
CA GLY A 130 7.82 2.44 -1.11
C GLY A 130 7.57 3.40 -2.28
N GLY A 131 8.45 4.39 -2.39
CA GLY A 131 8.41 5.41 -3.44
C GLY A 131 8.93 4.89 -4.78
N ASP A 132 8.55 5.56 -5.85
CA ASP A 132 9.00 5.34 -7.22
C ASP A 132 8.66 3.94 -7.81
N GLY A 133 7.71 3.25 -7.21
CA GLY A 133 7.28 1.92 -7.61
C GLY A 133 6.12 1.94 -8.60
N GLN A 134 6.02 0.88 -9.41
CA GLN A 134 4.86 0.62 -10.25
C GLN A 134 4.40 -0.81 -10.03
N MET A 135 3.12 -1.04 -9.76
CA MET A 135 2.57 -2.38 -9.55
C MET A 135 1.29 -2.58 -10.33
N LEU A 136 1.15 -3.77 -10.89
CA LEU A 136 -0.13 -4.35 -11.28
C LEU A 136 -0.30 -5.64 -10.48
N SER A 137 -1.40 -5.78 -9.76
CA SER A 137 -1.70 -7.00 -9.04
C SER A 137 -3.15 -7.42 -9.23
N GLY A 138 -3.40 -8.72 -9.09
CA GLY A 138 -4.76 -9.24 -9.06
C GLY A 138 -4.84 -10.42 -8.13
N ARG A 139 -5.96 -10.53 -7.42
CA ARG A 139 -6.24 -11.65 -6.52
C ARG A 139 -7.63 -12.16 -6.79
N VAL A 140 -7.79 -13.48 -6.75
CA VAL A 140 -9.08 -14.16 -6.70
C VAL A 140 -9.08 -15.04 -5.45
N GLU A 141 -10.20 -15.07 -4.75
CA GLU A 141 -10.44 -15.89 -3.58
C GLU A 141 -11.83 -16.52 -3.65
N LEU A 142 -11.89 -17.83 -3.43
CA LEU A 142 -13.12 -18.60 -3.31
C LEU A 142 -13.36 -18.87 -1.84
N VAL A 143 -14.51 -18.46 -1.33
CA VAL A 143 -14.99 -18.77 0.02
C VAL A 143 -16.09 -19.81 -0.11
N LEU A 144 -15.80 -21.02 0.31
CA LEU A 144 -16.70 -22.17 0.25
C LEU A 144 -17.60 -22.21 1.50
N ASP A 145 -18.70 -22.94 1.42
CA ASP A 145 -19.68 -23.10 2.50
C ASP A 145 -19.21 -24.00 3.64
N ASP A 146 -18.22 -24.84 3.37
CA ASP A 146 -17.53 -25.65 4.38
C ASP A 146 -16.43 -24.86 5.12
N SER A 147 -16.44 -23.53 5.06
CA SER A 147 -15.46 -22.63 5.71
C SER A 147 -14.03 -22.71 5.16
N GLN A 148 -13.82 -23.38 4.04
CA GLN A 148 -12.55 -23.31 3.30
C GLN A 148 -12.44 -22.03 2.47
N ARG A 149 -11.22 -21.55 2.33
CA ARG A 149 -10.86 -20.41 1.48
C ARG A 149 -9.69 -20.76 0.60
N TRP A 150 -9.83 -20.58 -0.70
CA TRP A 150 -8.76 -20.77 -1.67
C TRP A 150 -8.45 -19.45 -2.33
N SER A 151 -7.18 -19.06 -2.40
CA SER A 151 -6.78 -17.79 -3.02
C SER A 151 -5.61 -17.96 -3.97
N THR A 152 -5.61 -17.13 -5.01
CA THR A 152 -4.51 -16.99 -5.95
C THR A 152 -4.29 -15.51 -6.18
N ARG A 153 -3.03 -15.07 -6.08
CA ARG A 153 -2.61 -13.70 -6.33
C ARG A 153 -1.46 -13.68 -7.34
N LEU A 154 -1.55 -12.77 -8.30
CA LEU A 154 -0.52 -12.48 -9.29
C LEU A 154 -0.04 -11.04 -9.09
N VAL A 155 1.25 -10.81 -9.26
CA VAL A 155 1.87 -9.49 -9.12
C VAL A 155 2.92 -9.29 -10.19
N TYR A 156 2.91 -8.12 -10.79
CA TYR A 156 4.03 -7.55 -11.53
C TYR A 156 4.38 -6.21 -10.89
N ALA A 157 5.60 -6.05 -10.37
CA ALA A 157 6.01 -4.82 -9.72
C ALA A 157 7.42 -4.39 -10.12
N LYS A 158 7.60 -3.12 -10.47
CA LYS A 158 8.89 -2.46 -10.56
C LYS A 158 9.11 -1.70 -9.27
N VAL A 159 10.21 -1.96 -8.58
CA VAL A 159 10.46 -1.41 -7.25
C VAL A 159 11.81 -0.70 -7.21
N ASN A 160 11.84 0.40 -6.46
CA ASN A 160 13.04 1.17 -6.12
C ASN A 160 14.03 1.40 -7.29
N PRO A 161 13.61 2.00 -8.42
CA PRO A 161 14.45 2.17 -9.61
C PRO A 161 15.79 2.88 -9.35
N ASN A 162 15.83 3.73 -8.31
CA ASN A 162 16.99 4.54 -7.94
C ASN A 162 17.85 3.94 -6.81
N ASN A 163 17.58 2.71 -6.36
CA ASN A 163 18.30 2.07 -5.23
C ASN A 163 18.36 2.95 -3.98
N GLN A 164 17.26 3.61 -3.66
CA GLN A 164 17.13 4.47 -2.49
C GLN A 164 17.40 3.66 -1.21
N THR A 165 18.38 4.08 -0.42
CA THR A 165 18.81 3.38 0.79
C THR A 165 17.79 3.44 1.92
N VAL A 166 16.83 4.37 1.86
CA VAL A 166 15.75 4.51 2.85
C VAL A 166 14.72 3.39 2.76
N ASN A 167 14.56 2.77 1.59
CA ASN A 167 13.65 1.67 1.36
C ASN A 167 14.36 0.33 1.58
N GLN A 168 14.26 -0.21 2.80
CA GLN A 168 14.82 -1.51 3.15
C GLN A 168 13.90 -2.68 2.78
N ALA A 169 12.61 -2.42 2.52
CA ALA A 169 11.69 -3.45 2.02
C ALA A 169 12.11 -3.92 0.62
N PHE A 170 12.54 -2.99 -0.25
CA PHE A 170 13.09 -3.26 -1.56
C PHE A 170 14.40 -2.48 -1.76
N PRO A 171 15.55 -2.99 -1.28
CA PRO A 171 16.80 -2.22 -1.21
C PRO A 171 17.46 -1.97 -2.58
N LYS A 172 17.04 -2.70 -3.62
CA LYS A 172 17.58 -2.60 -4.97
C LYS A 172 16.47 -2.40 -6.00
N SER A 173 16.85 -1.79 -7.11
CA SER A 173 16.06 -1.70 -8.33
C SER A 173 15.80 -3.11 -8.86
N ASP A 174 14.52 -3.45 -8.99
CA ASP A 174 14.14 -4.77 -9.47
C ASP A 174 12.77 -4.77 -10.18
N THR A 175 12.53 -5.82 -10.94
CA THR A 175 11.22 -6.16 -11.52
C THR A 175 10.80 -7.52 -10.98
N LEU A 176 9.79 -7.53 -10.14
CA LEU A 176 9.23 -8.70 -9.48
C LEU A 176 8.06 -9.25 -10.29
N LYS A 177 8.06 -10.56 -10.58
CA LYS A 177 6.88 -11.28 -11.08
C LYS A 177 6.53 -12.40 -10.11
N GLY A 178 5.46 -12.19 -9.36
CA GLY A 178 5.05 -13.05 -8.26
C GLY A 178 3.76 -13.81 -8.54
N ILE A 179 3.71 -15.05 -8.08
CA ILE A 179 2.48 -15.82 -7.86
C ILE A 179 2.42 -16.27 -6.41
N GLN A 180 1.25 -16.15 -5.78
CA GLN A 180 0.99 -16.63 -4.43
C GLN A 180 -0.31 -17.41 -4.42
N LEU A 181 -0.26 -18.62 -3.86
CA LEU A 181 -1.40 -19.46 -3.57
C LEU A 181 -1.65 -19.45 -2.06
N GLY A 182 -2.91 -19.50 -1.66
CA GLY A 182 -3.27 -19.62 -0.25
C GLY A 182 -4.45 -20.56 -0.04
N TRP A 183 -4.40 -21.31 1.05
CA TRP A 183 -5.51 -22.12 1.52
C TRP A 183 -5.73 -21.83 3.00
N GLY A 184 -6.98 -21.55 3.37
CA GLY A 184 -7.38 -21.34 4.75
C GLY A 184 -8.60 -22.16 5.13
N TYR A 185 -8.73 -22.47 6.41
CA TYR A 185 -9.87 -23.19 6.98
C TYR A 185 -10.20 -22.63 8.36
N THR A 186 -11.48 -22.41 8.61
CA THR A 186 -11.99 -22.04 9.94
C THR A 186 -12.72 -23.23 10.54
N LEU A 187 -12.26 -23.69 11.71
CA LEU A 187 -12.92 -24.75 12.46
C LEU A 187 -14.19 -24.22 13.14
N ASP A 188 -15.11 -25.11 13.52
CA ASP A 188 -16.30 -24.76 14.31
C ASP A 188 -15.95 -24.08 15.65
N SER A 189 -14.77 -24.38 16.19
CA SER A 189 -14.17 -23.75 17.37
C SER A 189 -13.70 -22.30 17.14
N GLN A 190 -13.91 -21.75 15.94
CA GLN A 190 -13.44 -20.44 15.46
C GLN A 190 -11.90 -20.33 15.34
N VAL A 191 -11.17 -21.43 15.54
CA VAL A 191 -9.74 -21.49 15.25
C VAL A 191 -9.55 -21.40 13.73
N LYS A 192 -8.65 -20.53 13.28
CA LYS A 192 -8.32 -20.38 11.86
C LYS A 192 -6.94 -20.95 11.57
N PHE A 193 -6.86 -21.62 10.44
CA PHE A 193 -5.61 -22.12 9.87
C PHE A 193 -5.44 -21.51 8.49
N ASP A 194 -4.29 -20.89 8.23
CA ASP A 194 -3.98 -20.30 6.93
C ASP A 194 -2.61 -20.77 6.45
N THR A 195 -2.53 -21.10 5.18
CA THR A 195 -1.30 -21.49 4.49
C THR A 195 -1.10 -20.61 3.28
N SER A 196 0.16 -20.34 2.97
CA SER A 196 0.54 -19.65 1.74
C SER A 196 1.76 -20.30 1.13
N LEU A 197 1.81 -20.29 -0.20
CA LEU A 197 2.95 -20.70 -1.01
C LEU A 197 3.17 -19.62 -2.05
N TRP A 198 4.40 -19.17 -2.24
CA TRP A 198 4.70 -18.17 -3.25
C TRP A 198 5.95 -18.50 -4.06
N TYR A 199 5.98 -17.96 -5.28
CA TYR A 199 7.14 -17.89 -6.14
C TYR A 199 7.29 -16.45 -6.66
N THR A 200 8.50 -15.91 -6.66
CA THR A 200 8.82 -14.57 -7.17
C THR A 200 10.06 -14.60 -8.06
N ASP A 201 9.84 -14.43 -9.37
CA ASP A 201 10.90 -14.11 -10.32
C ASP A 201 11.42 -12.69 -10.04
N ASN A 202 12.72 -12.55 -9.82
CA ASN A 202 13.39 -11.30 -9.48
C ASN A 202 14.86 -11.33 -9.96
N ASN A 203 15.52 -10.17 -10.08
CA ASN A 203 16.92 -10.10 -10.54
C ASN A 203 17.89 -9.66 -9.45
N ALA A 204 17.40 -9.06 -8.36
CA ALA A 204 18.22 -8.36 -7.38
C ALA A 204 17.76 -8.58 -5.94
N SER A 205 16.67 -9.33 -5.71
CA SER A 205 16.22 -9.67 -4.35
C SER A 205 17.27 -10.50 -3.62
N THR A 206 17.24 -10.38 -2.30
CA THR A 206 18.05 -11.22 -1.40
C THR A 206 17.22 -12.28 -0.67
N ALA A 207 15.90 -12.26 -0.87
CA ALA A 207 14.99 -13.28 -0.37
C ALA A 207 14.93 -14.46 -1.34
N ASP A 208 14.61 -15.65 -0.81
CA ASP A 208 14.41 -16.85 -1.63
C ASP A 208 13.23 -16.67 -2.60
N ASP A 209 13.42 -17.13 -3.84
CA ASP A 209 12.42 -17.02 -4.90
C ASP A 209 11.15 -17.81 -4.57
N VAL A 210 11.28 -18.93 -3.85
CA VAL A 210 10.16 -19.77 -3.40
C VAL A 210 10.08 -19.72 -1.89
N GLY A 211 8.86 -19.60 -1.36
CA GLY A 211 8.64 -19.72 0.08
C GLY A 211 7.24 -20.20 0.43
N ALA A 212 7.09 -20.62 1.68
CA ALA A 212 5.82 -21.05 2.24
C ALA A 212 5.64 -20.47 3.65
N GLY A 213 4.38 -20.23 4.03
CA GLY A 213 4.02 -19.70 5.34
C GLY A 213 2.80 -20.41 5.90
N ILE A 214 2.76 -20.55 7.22
CA ILE A 214 1.65 -21.14 7.96
C ILE A 214 1.30 -20.22 9.12
N SER A 215 0.02 -19.93 9.30
CA SER A 215 -0.52 -19.11 10.39
C SER A 215 -1.64 -19.84 11.11
N PHE A 216 -1.75 -19.57 12.41
CA PHE A 216 -2.81 -20.07 13.28
C PHE A 216 -3.39 -18.92 14.09
N GLU A 217 -4.70 -18.78 14.10
CA GLU A 217 -5.41 -17.82 14.95
C GLU A 217 -6.30 -18.58 15.93
N VAL A 218 -6.07 -18.39 17.23
CA VAL A 218 -6.84 -19.04 18.30
C VAL A 218 -7.58 -17.95 19.08
N PRO A 219 -8.92 -17.86 18.97
CA PRO A 219 -9.67 -16.89 19.73
C PRO A 219 -9.68 -17.27 21.22
N ILE A 220 -9.35 -16.30 22.08
CA ILE A 220 -9.42 -16.43 23.53
C ILE A 220 -10.43 -15.41 24.03
N ASN A 221 -11.47 -15.89 24.72
CA ASN A 221 -12.39 -15.02 25.44
C ASN A 221 -11.71 -14.59 26.75
N LEU A 222 -11.40 -13.29 26.87
CA LEU A 222 -10.86 -12.66 28.07
C LEU A 222 -11.99 -12.19 29.00
#